data_AF-A0A7M3MQH9-F1
#
_entry.id   AF-A0A7M3MQH9-F1
#
_cell.length_a   1.000
_cell.length_b   1.000
_cell.length_c   1.000
_cell.angle_alpha   90.00
_cell.angle_beta   90.00
_cell.angle_gamma   90.00
#
_symmetry.space_group_name_H-M   'P 1'
#
loop_
_entity.id
_entity.type
_entity.pdbx_description
1 polymer ?
#
loop_
_entity_poly.entity_id
_entity_poly.type
_entity_poly.pdbx_seq_one_letter_code
_entity_poly.pdbx_strand_id
1 'polypeptide(L)'
;MPTLPSTVDPASPSFAANRAHHLALRDDLRDQHARAALGGPEEARQRHTARQKLLPRERVEALLDPGSPFLELSPLAAHGLYDGAAPGAGLITGVGRVAGRQVVVVANDATVKGGTYFPLTVKKHLRAQEVARDNRLPCVYLVDSGGAFLPLQDEVFPDREHFGRIFRNQAQLSALGCGQIAVVLGSCTAGGAYVPAMSDETIIVREQGTIFLGGPPLVKAATGEEVTAEELGGGELHARTSGVVDHLAVDDAHALALARDAVATLPTRTAHLDAALDGTGPLELELRPPEPPAHDPEELYGIVPSDVRQPYPVREVIARIVDGSRFHEFKPLYGETLVTGFAHVHGIPVGIIANDGILFRESALKGAHFIQLCDQRRIPLLFLQNIAGFMVGREYEAGGIAKDGAKLVTAVACARVPKLTVVIGGSFGAGNYAMCGRAYDPRFLWMWPNARISVMGGEQAATVLATVKRDRIEADGGDWSSTEEERFKAPIRATYEEQGHPYHATARLWDDGLIEPAQTRDVVGLGLAAAVDAPVGAIRRGVLRM
;
A
#
# COMPACT_ATOMS: atom_id res chain seq x y z
N MET A 1 1.92 -10.99 29.83
CA MET A 1 2.56 -9.78 29.27
C MET A 1 2.01 -8.59 30.06
N PRO A 2 2.85 -7.67 30.56
CA PRO A 2 2.36 -6.53 31.33
C PRO A 2 1.56 -5.58 30.43
N THR A 3 0.53 -4.97 30.99
CA THR A 3 -0.22 -3.87 30.36
C THR A 3 0.62 -2.60 30.45
N LEU A 4 0.76 -1.88 29.34
CA LEU A 4 1.45 -0.60 29.31
C LEU A 4 0.64 0.44 30.10
N PRO A 5 1.24 1.06 31.14
CA PRO A 5 0.62 2.22 31.77
C PRO A 5 0.57 3.37 30.76
N SER A 6 -0.49 4.18 30.82
CA SER A 6 -0.53 5.46 30.11
C SER A 6 -0.21 6.58 31.08
N THR A 7 0.60 7.52 30.62
CA THR A 7 0.98 8.77 31.32
C THR A 7 0.35 9.99 30.67
N VAL A 8 -0.46 9.78 29.63
CA VAL A 8 -1.17 10.83 28.90
C VAL A 8 -2.24 11.41 29.82
N ASP A 9 -2.30 12.74 29.87
CA ASP A 9 -3.40 13.49 30.48
C ASP A 9 -4.31 14.06 29.38
N PRO A 10 -5.48 13.44 29.11
CA PRO A 10 -6.42 13.92 28.12
C PRO A 10 -6.99 15.32 28.41
N ALA A 11 -6.89 15.80 29.66
CA ALA A 11 -7.35 17.13 30.05
C ALA A 11 -6.25 18.21 29.87
N SER A 12 -5.02 17.83 29.52
CA SER A 12 -3.92 18.77 29.36
C SER A 12 -4.13 19.70 28.15
N PRO A 13 -3.70 20.98 28.21
CA PRO A 13 -3.79 21.90 27.07
C PRO A 13 -3.03 21.40 25.84
N SER A 14 -1.90 20.72 26.03
CA SER A 14 -1.11 20.13 24.94
C SER A 14 -1.86 19.02 24.23
N PHE A 15 -2.54 18.13 24.97
CA PHE A 15 -3.36 17.07 24.39
C PHE A 15 -4.52 17.65 23.58
N ALA A 16 -5.21 18.65 24.12
CA ALA A 16 -6.31 19.32 23.42
C ALA A 16 -5.85 20.00 22.12
N ALA A 17 -4.68 20.66 22.13
CA ALA A 17 -4.10 21.29 20.94
C ALA A 17 -3.71 20.28 19.86
N ASN A 18 -3.03 19.19 20.25
CA ASN A 18 -2.70 18.08 19.35
C ASN A 18 -3.97 17.47 18.76
N ARG A 19 -4.97 17.19 19.62
CA ARG A 19 -6.23 16.60 19.21
C ARG A 19 -6.95 17.47 18.19
N ALA A 20 -7.04 18.77 18.42
CA ALA A 20 -7.66 19.70 17.45
C ALA A 20 -6.92 19.67 16.09
N HIS A 21 -5.59 19.67 16.11
CA HIS A 21 -4.78 19.60 14.89
C HIS A 21 -5.01 18.29 14.12
N HIS A 22 -4.93 17.14 14.78
CA HIS A 22 -5.07 15.85 14.10
C HIS A 22 -6.52 15.54 13.69
N LEU A 23 -7.52 16.05 14.39
CA LEU A 23 -8.91 15.98 13.95
C LEU A 23 -9.13 16.79 12.66
N ALA A 24 -8.52 17.97 12.54
CA ALA A 24 -8.58 18.74 11.30
C ALA A 24 -7.93 18.00 10.12
N LEU A 25 -6.79 17.34 10.35
CA LEU A 25 -6.15 16.48 9.33
C LEU A 25 -7.00 15.26 8.97
N ARG A 26 -7.67 14.64 9.95
CA ARG A 26 -8.61 13.54 9.72
C ARG A 26 -9.79 13.98 8.86
N ASP A 27 -10.36 15.14 9.16
CA ASP A 27 -11.54 15.66 8.45
C ASP A 27 -11.17 16.03 7.00
N ASP A 28 -10.01 16.66 6.76
CA ASP A 28 -9.50 16.87 5.41
C ASP A 28 -9.25 15.54 4.68
N LEU A 29 -8.63 14.54 5.33
CA LEU A 29 -8.43 13.22 4.72
C LEU A 29 -9.76 12.58 4.30
N ARG A 30 -10.78 12.63 5.16
CA ARG A 30 -12.12 12.12 4.86
C ARG A 30 -12.74 12.84 3.67
N ASP A 31 -12.60 14.16 3.58
CA ASP A 31 -13.07 14.94 2.44
C ASP A 31 -12.35 14.55 1.14
N GLN A 32 -11.03 14.36 1.18
CA GLN A 32 -10.27 13.90 0.01
C GLN A 32 -10.70 12.49 -0.42
N HIS A 33 -10.88 11.56 0.52
CA HIS A 33 -11.39 10.21 0.25
C HIS A 33 -12.78 10.26 -0.35
N ALA A 34 -13.70 11.05 0.20
CA ALA A 34 -15.06 11.19 -0.33
C ALA A 34 -15.06 11.74 -1.76
N ARG A 35 -14.22 12.76 -2.05
CA ARG A 35 -14.07 13.31 -3.39
C ARG A 35 -13.47 12.31 -4.38
N ALA A 36 -12.45 11.56 -3.99
CA ALA A 36 -11.86 10.53 -4.84
C ALA A 36 -12.84 9.36 -5.07
N ALA A 37 -13.65 9.02 -4.06
CA ALA A 37 -14.59 7.92 -4.12
C ALA A 37 -15.73 8.14 -5.12
N LEU A 38 -16.04 9.40 -5.44
CA LEU A 38 -16.98 9.78 -6.50
C LEU A 38 -16.55 9.30 -7.90
N GLY A 39 -15.25 9.06 -8.14
CA GLY A 39 -14.76 8.67 -9.46
C GLY A 39 -14.77 9.83 -10.45
N GLY A 40 -15.22 9.57 -11.68
CA GLY A 40 -15.27 10.57 -12.75
C GLY A 40 -16.30 11.69 -12.52
N PRO A 41 -16.38 12.66 -13.44
CA PRO A 41 -17.37 13.74 -13.37
C PRO A 41 -18.81 13.21 -13.34
N GLU A 42 -19.73 13.98 -12.75
CA GLU A 42 -21.15 13.60 -12.61
C GLU A 42 -21.79 13.19 -13.95
N GLU A 43 -21.53 13.93 -15.02
CA GLU A 43 -22.03 13.59 -16.37
C GLU A 43 -21.53 12.20 -16.84
N ALA A 44 -20.30 11.83 -16.50
CA ALA A 44 -19.75 10.52 -16.85
C ALA A 44 -20.43 9.41 -16.05
N ARG A 45 -20.70 9.63 -14.76
CA ARG A 45 -21.47 8.70 -13.92
C ARG A 45 -22.90 8.51 -14.45
N GLN A 46 -23.59 9.60 -14.78
CA GLN A 46 -24.94 9.56 -15.35
C GLN A 46 -24.98 8.82 -16.68
N ARG A 47 -24.01 9.05 -17.57
CA ARG A 47 -23.89 8.28 -18.82
C ARG A 47 -23.59 6.80 -18.58
N HIS A 48 -22.84 6.47 -17.53
CA HIS A 48 -22.54 5.10 -17.15
C HIS A 48 -23.79 4.37 -16.67
N THR A 49 -24.53 4.95 -15.73
CA THR A 49 -25.76 4.36 -15.17
C THR A 49 -26.93 4.36 -16.17
N ALA A 50 -26.99 5.32 -17.10
CA ALA A 50 -27.95 5.32 -18.20
C ALA A 50 -27.82 4.10 -19.14
N ARG A 51 -26.67 3.43 -19.11
CA ARG A 51 -26.44 2.14 -19.81
C ARG A 51 -26.81 0.93 -18.95
N GLN A 52 -27.51 1.15 -17.83
CA GLN A 52 -27.93 0.12 -16.86
C GLN A 52 -26.76 -0.62 -16.19
N LYS A 53 -25.58 0.01 -16.17
CA LYS A 53 -24.38 -0.52 -15.51
C LYS A 53 -24.31 -0.02 -14.07
N LEU A 54 -23.90 -0.90 -13.15
CA LEU A 54 -23.54 -0.50 -11.79
C LEU A 54 -22.27 0.34 -11.81
N LEU A 55 -22.16 1.32 -10.92
CA LEU A 55 -20.93 2.06 -10.73
C LEU A 55 -19.82 1.12 -10.18
N PRO A 56 -18.55 1.43 -10.45
CA PRO A 56 -17.42 0.60 -10.02
C PRO A 56 -17.42 0.28 -8.52
N ARG A 57 -17.71 1.25 -7.65
CA ARG A 57 -17.78 1.01 -6.19
C ARG A 57 -18.98 0.15 -5.79
N GLU A 58 -20.13 0.33 -6.44
CA GLU A 58 -21.31 -0.51 -6.22
C GLU A 58 -21.04 -1.96 -6.61
N ARG A 59 -20.26 -2.18 -7.68
CA ARG A 59 -19.82 -3.52 -8.10
C ARG A 59 -18.91 -4.18 -7.06
N VAL A 60 -17.96 -3.42 -6.50
CA VAL A 60 -17.10 -3.92 -5.42
C VAL A 60 -17.93 -4.27 -4.19
N GLU A 61 -18.84 -3.39 -3.76
CA GLU A 61 -19.71 -3.64 -2.61
C GLU A 61 -20.61 -4.87 -2.80
N ALA A 62 -21.22 -5.02 -3.98
CA ALA A 62 -22.07 -6.16 -4.30
C ALA A 62 -21.30 -7.49 -4.46
N LEU A 63 -20.01 -7.44 -4.82
CA LEU A 63 -19.14 -8.62 -4.89
C LEU A 63 -18.82 -9.16 -3.49
N LEU A 64 -18.57 -8.26 -2.53
CA LEU A 64 -18.10 -8.59 -1.20
C LEU A 64 -19.16 -9.32 -0.37
N ASP A 65 -18.70 -10.09 0.63
CA ASP A 65 -19.59 -10.70 1.59
C ASP A 65 -20.27 -9.62 2.45
N PRO A 66 -21.59 -9.71 2.71
CA PRO A 66 -22.32 -8.72 3.49
C PRO A 66 -21.67 -8.44 4.86
N GLY A 67 -21.42 -7.16 5.15
CA GLY A 67 -20.79 -6.71 6.40
C GLY A 67 -19.29 -7.02 6.51
N SER A 68 -18.66 -7.60 5.48
CA SER A 68 -17.22 -7.83 5.49
C SER A 68 -16.43 -6.54 5.24
N PRO A 69 -15.26 -6.38 5.88
CA PRO A 69 -14.41 -5.22 5.66
C PRO A 69 -13.74 -5.27 4.28
N PHE A 70 -13.48 -4.08 3.72
CA PHE A 70 -12.68 -3.90 2.52
C PHE A 70 -11.46 -3.02 2.84
N LEU A 71 -10.27 -3.61 2.76
CA LEU A 71 -9.00 -2.89 2.90
C LEU A 71 -8.64 -2.29 1.54
N GLU A 72 -9.13 -1.09 1.25
CA GLU A 72 -8.83 -0.36 0.01
C GLU A 72 -7.35 0.04 -0.04
N LEU A 73 -6.74 -0.07 -1.23
CA LEU A 73 -5.32 0.23 -1.48
C LEU A 73 -5.19 1.50 -2.32
N SER A 74 -4.38 2.42 -1.84
CA SER A 74 -4.04 3.71 -2.47
C SER A 74 -5.28 4.45 -3.04
N PRO A 75 -6.32 4.72 -2.22
CA PRO A 75 -7.54 5.40 -2.68
C PRO A 75 -7.25 6.79 -3.28
N LEU A 76 -6.18 7.45 -2.83
CA LEU A 76 -5.72 8.76 -3.30
C LEU A 76 -4.61 8.69 -4.35
N ALA A 77 -4.43 7.55 -5.02
CA ALA A 77 -3.51 7.47 -6.16
C ALA A 77 -3.84 8.54 -7.21
N ALA A 78 -2.79 9.13 -7.80
CA ALA A 78 -2.87 10.26 -8.73
C ALA A 78 -3.53 11.54 -8.20
N HIS A 79 -3.69 11.70 -6.87
CA HIS A 79 -4.17 12.94 -6.28
C HIS A 79 -3.27 14.14 -6.67
N GLY A 80 -3.88 15.21 -7.16
CA GLY A 80 -3.16 16.41 -7.63
C GLY A 80 -2.32 16.21 -8.89
N LEU A 81 -2.42 15.06 -9.57
CA LEU A 81 -1.69 14.76 -10.81
C LEU A 81 -2.63 14.77 -12.01
N TYR A 82 -2.04 14.91 -13.21
CA TYR A 82 -2.75 14.89 -14.49
C TYR A 82 -3.93 15.89 -14.53
N ASP A 83 -3.76 17.07 -13.93
CA ASP A 83 -4.80 18.10 -13.80
C ASP A 83 -6.11 17.59 -13.13
N GLY A 84 -5.99 16.60 -12.25
CA GLY A 84 -7.13 15.98 -11.56
C GLY A 84 -7.94 15.03 -12.44
N ALA A 85 -7.44 14.67 -13.62
CA ALA A 85 -8.17 13.84 -14.59
C ALA A 85 -8.35 12.37 -14.20
N ALA A 86 -7.58 11.87 -13.22
CA ALA A 86 -7.52 10.45 -12.85
C ALA A 86 -7.67 10.22 -11.34
N PRO A 87 -8.80 10.60 -10.70
CA PRO A 87 -9.03 10.33 -9.28
C PRO A 87 -8.90 8.83 -8.97
N GLY A 88 -8.18 8.50 -7.89
CA GLY A 88 -7.87 7.12 -7.52
C GLY A 88 -7.05 6.35 -8.57
N ALA A 89 -6.44 7.07 -9.52
CA ALA A 89 -5.85 6.54 -10.75
C ALA A 89 -6.83 5.72 -11.62
N GLY A 90 -8.14 5.98 -11.55
CA GLY A 90 -9.15 5.28 -12.36
C GLY A 90 -9.31 3.78 -12.01
N LEU A 91 -8.91 3.40 -10.79
CA LEU A 91 -8.91 2.02 -10.30
C LEU A 91 -9.31 2.00 -8.83
N ILE A 92 -10.18 1.06 -8.47
CA ILE A 92 -10.43 0.67 -7.08
C ILE A 92 -9.73 -0.67 -6.87
N THR A 93 -8.82 -0.72 -5.91
CA THR A 93 -8.09 -1.95 -5.57
C THR A 93 -8.18 -2.18 -4.07
N GLY A 94 -8.21 -3.43 -3.64
CA GLY A 94 -8.23 -3.73 -2.22
C GLY A 94 -8.35 -5.22 -1.91
N VAL A 95 -8.26 -5.54 -0.61
CA VAL A 95 -8.45 -6.90 -0.10
C VAL A 95 -9.80 -6.96 0.60
N GLY A 96 -10.65 -7.88 0.20
CA GLY A 96 -11.97 -8.09 0.82
C GLY A 96 -12.36 -9.56 0.85
N ARG A 97 -13.47 -9.89 1.50
CA ARG A 97 -14.00 -11.27 1.54
C ARG A 97 -15.05 -11.50 0.47
N VAL A 98 -14.91 -12.60 -0.25
CA VAL A 98 -15.86 -13.09 -1.25
C VAL A 98 -16.04 -14.58 -1.02
N ALA A 99 -17.27 -15.02 -0.78
CA ALA A 99 -17.60 -16.40 -0.43
C ALA A 99 -16.72 -16.97 0.71
N GLY A 100 -16.50 -16.16 1.75
CA GLY A 100 -15.69 -16.47 2.93
C GLY A 100 -14.18 -16.34 2.73
N ARG A 101 -13.69 -16.12 1.51
CA ARG A 101 -12.26 -16.10 1.15
C ARG A 101 -11.75 -14.67 0.96
N GLN A 102 -10.55 -14.37 1.46
CA GLN A 102 -9.94 -13.08 1.13
C GLN A 102 -9.40 -13.12 -0.30
N VAL A 103 -9.76 -12.11 -1.08
CA VAL A 103 -9.32 -11.92 -2.47
C VAL A 103 -8.83 -10.51 -2.67
N VAL A 104 -7.92 -10.31 -3.62
CA VAL A 104 -7.60 -8.99 -4.15
C VAL A 104 -8.61 -8.65 -5.23
N VAL A 105 -9.32 -7.54 -5.05
CA VAL A 105 -10.23 -6.99 -6.06
C VAL A 105 -9.51 -5.88 -6.82
N VAL A 106 -9.63 -5.87 -8.14
CA VAL A 106 -9.13 -4.81 -9.03
C VAL A 106 -10.27 -4.41 -9.97
N ALA A 107 -10.84 -3.23 -9.75
CA ALA A 107 -11.99 -2.73 -10.50
C ALA A 107 -11.67 -1.45 -11.25
N ASN A 108 -11.83 -1.46 -12.58
CA ASN A 108 -11.67 -0.26 -13.38
C ASN A 108 -12.81 0.72 -13.14
N ASP A 109 -12.48 2.01 -13.06
CA ASP A 109 -13.48 3.07 -13.04
C ASP A 109 -13.70 3.64 -14.45
N ALA A 110 -14.69 3.09 -15.16
CA ALA A 110 -15.06 3.53 -16.50
C ALA A 110 -15.53 5.00 -16.57
N THR A 111 -15.91 5.60 -15.43
CA THR A 111 -16.31 7.01 -15.39
C THR A 111 -15.11 7.95 -15.42
N VAL A 112 -13.92 7.46 -15.02
CA VAL A 112 -12.65 8.18 -15.07
C VAL A 112 -11.98 8.00 -16.42
N LYS A 113 -12.15 8.98 -17.32
CA LYS A 113 -11.57 8.96 -18.68
C LYS A 113 -11.81 7.65 -19.43
N GLY A 114 -13.00 7.06 -19.28
CA GLY A 114 -13.35 5.79 -19.93
C GLY A 114 -12.63 4.56 -19.36
N GLY A 115 -12.11 4.64 -18.13
CA GLY A 115 -11.32 3.59 -17.50
C GLY A 115 -9.94 3.40 -18.14
N THR A 116 -9.42 4.43 -18.82
CA THR A 116 -8.13 4.35 -19.51
C THR A 116 -6.96 4.30 -18.53
N TYR A 117 -5.91 3.57 -18.87
CA TYR A 117 -4.73 3.42 -18.02
C TYR A 117 -3.76 4.58 -18.17
N PHE A 118 -3.65 5.39 -17.13
CA PHE A 118 -2.54 6.32 -16.90
C PHE A 118 -1.32 5.58 -16.36
N PRO A 119 -0.12 6.21 -16.32
CA PRO A 119 1.06 5.59 -15.73
C PRO A 119 0.81 5.09 -14.29
N LEU A 120 0.12 5.88 -13.46
CA LEU A 120 -0.23 5.49 -12.10
C LEU A 120 -1.35 4.45 -12.01
N THR A 121 -2.21 4.33 -13.03
CA THR A 121 -3.19 3.22 -13.13
C THR A 121 -2.44 1.89 -13.27
N VAL A 122 -1.41 1.84 -14.13
CA VAL A 122 -0.55 0.66 -14.26
C VAL A 122 0.13 0.35 -12.94
N LYS A 123 0.80 1.34 -12.34
CA LYS A 123 1.51 1.17 -11.06
C LYS A 123 0.57 0.63 -9.96
N LYS A 124 -0.66 1.14 -9.89
CA LYS A 124 -1.68 0.70 -8.92
C LYS A 124 -2.15 -0.72 -9.17
N HIS A 125 -2.40 -1.09 -10.42
CA HIS A 125 -2.74 -2.48 -10.78
C HIS A 125 -1.60 -3.44 -10.40
N LEU A 126 -0.36 -3.12 -10.77
CA LEU A 126 0.80 -3.95 -10.44
C LEU A 126 1.01 -4.08 -8.93
N ARG A 127 0.79 -3.01 -8.16
CA ARG A 127 0.85 -3.08 -6.70
C ARG A 127 -0.23 -4.01 -6.12
N ALA A 128 -1.44 -4.01 -6.65
CA ALA A 128 -2.47 -4.94 -6.22
C ALA A 128 -2.09 -6.41 -6.50
N GLN A 129 -1.51 -6.70 -7.68
CA GLN A 129 -0.99 -8.03 -8.00
C GLN A 129 0.19 -8.43 -7.12
N GLU A 130 1.04 -7.48 -6.74
CA GLU A 130 2.10 -7.72 -5.78
C GLU A 130 1.53 -8.11 -4.42
N VAL A 131 0.52 -7.40 -3.91
CA VAL A 131 -0.21 -7.78 -2.69
C VAL A 131 -0.80 -9.19 -2.84
N ALA A 132 -1.38 -9.53 -3.98
CA ALA A 132 -1.91 -10.87 -4.23
C ALA A 132 -0.81 -11.95 -4.17
N ARG A 133 0.32 -11.73 -4.86
CA ARG A 133 1.47 -12.65 -4.92
C ARG A 133 2.05 -12.89 -3.54
N ASP A 134 2.32 -11.80 -2.85
CA ASP A 134 3.05 -11.77 -1.59
C ASP A 134 2.25 -12.41 -0.45
N ASN A 135 0.91 -12.34 -0.54
CA ASN A 135 0.00 -12.85 0.46
C ASN A 135 -0.77 -14.11 0.02
N ARG A 136 -0.46 -14.66 -1.17
CA ARG A 136 -1.14 -15.83 -1.77
C ARG A 136 -2.67 -15.69 -1.84
N LEU A 137 -3.12 -14.54 -2.34
CA LEU A 137 -4.54 -14.22 -2.47
C LEU A 137 -4.99 -14.44 -3.93
N PRO A 138 -6.17 -15.04 -4.16
CA PRO A 138 -6.82 -15.00 -5.47
C PRO A 138 -7.12 -13.56 -5.90
N CYS A 139 -7.23 -13.35 -7.20
CA CYS A 139 -7.56 -12.05 -7.81
C CYS A 139 -8.93 -12.10 -8.47
N VAL A 140 -9.74 -11.05 -8.27
CA VAL A 140 -10.96 -10.79 -9.03
C VAL A 140 -10.80 -9.46 -9.77
N TYR A 141 -10.77 -9.52 -11.10
CA TYR A 141 -10.65 -8.37 -11.99
C TYR A 141 -12.02 -7.95 -12.51
N LEU A 142 -12.53 -6.79 -12.08
CA LEU A 142 -13.75 -6.19 -12.61
C LEU A 142 -13.36 -5.25 -13.76
N VAL A 143 -13.37 -5.80 -14.98
CA VAL A 143 -12.78 -5.20 -16.18
C VAL A 143 -13.79 -4.32 -16.90
N ASP A 144 -13.44 -3.04 -17.05
CA ASP A 144 -14.26 -2.04 -17.76
C ASP A 144 -13.36 -0.87 -18.18
N SER A 145 -12.54 -1.08 -19.21
CA SER A 145 -11.46 -0.17 -19.60
C SER A 145 -11.38 0.06 -21.11
N GLY A 146 -11.34 1.34 -21.49
CA GLY A 146 -11.09 1.78 -22.86
C GLY A 146 -9.65 1.61 -23.37
N GLY A 147 -8.75 0.96 -22.61
CA GLY A 147 -7.37 0.72 -23.01
C GLY A 147 -6.35 1.66 -22.35
N ALA A 148 -5.20 1.88 -22.98
CA ALA A 148 -4.16 2.78 -22.48
C ALA A 148 -4.49 4.25 -22.75
N PHE A 149 -4.06 5.15 -21.85
CA PHE A 149 -4.15 6.59 -22.10
C PHE A 149 -3.07 7.01 -23.10
N LEU A 150 -3.43 7.04 -24.39
CA LEU A 150 -2.51 7.21 -25.52
C LEU A 150 -1.55 8.42 -25.42
N PRO A 151 -1.95 9.60 -24.89
CA PRO A 151 -1.02 10.72 -24.77
C PRO A 151 0.21 10.46 -23.87
N LEU A 152 0.14 9.47 -22.98
CA LEU A 152 1.23 9.08 -22.06
C LEU A 152 1.70 7.63 -22.31
N GLN A 153 1.57 7.15 -23.56
CA GLN A 153 1.83 5.74 -23.88
C GLN A 153 3.27 5.27 -23.57
N ASP A 154 4.26 6.16 -23.65
CA ASP A 154 5.68 5.87 -23.37
C ASP A 154 5.93 5.61 -21.88
N GLU A 155 5.09 6.15 -21.00
CA GLU A 155 5.07 5.88 -19.56
C GLU A 155 4.11 4.74 -19.17
N VAL A 156 3.41 4.14 -20.14
CA VAL A 156 2.39 3.10 -19.91
C VAL A 156 2.77 1.77 -20.55
N PHE A 157 3.51 1.74 -21.66
CA PHE A 157 3.68 0.53 -22.48
C PHE A 157 5.06 -0.14 -22.42
N PRO A 158 6.21 0.55 -22.62
CA PRO A 158 7.44 -0.14 -23.03
C PRO A 158 8.28 -0.80 -21.93
N ASP A 159 8.26 -0.30 -20.69
CA ASP A 159 9.24 -0.69 -19.66
C ASP A 159 8.82 -1.93 -18.85
N ARG A 160 9.74 -2.48 -18.06
CA ARG A 160 9.57 -3.72 -17.28
C ARG A 160 8.33 -3.74 -16.39
N GLU A 161 8.01 -2.61 -15.77
CA GLU A 161 6.88 -2.46 -14.84
C GLU A 161 5.76 -1.60 -15.48
N HIS A 162 5.63 -1.68 -16.80
CA HIS A 162 4.52 -1.09 -17.58
C HIS A 162 3.43 -2.14 -17.87
N PHE A 163 2.43 -1.78 -18.69
CA PHE A 163 1.17 -2.49 -18.86
C PHE A 163 1.30 -4.01 -19.09
N GLY A 164 2.27 -4.44 -19.91
CA GLY A 164 2.51 -5.87 -20.19
C GLY A 164 2.89 -6.71 -18.96
N ARG A 165 3.36 -6.06 -17.89
CA ARG A 165 3.70 -6.73 -16.63
C ARG A 165 2.48 -7.32 -15.93
N ILE A 166 1.28 -6.76 -16.16
CA ILE A 166 0.01 -7.26 -15.64
C ILE A 166 -0.18 -8.72 -16.05
N PHE A 167 0.00 -9.01 -17.33
CA PHE A 167 -0.21 -10.35 -17.92
C PHE A 167 0.84 -11.35 -17.43
N ARG A 168 2.11 -10.92 -17.36
CA ARG A 168 3.19 -11.74 -16.79
C ARG A 168 2.87 -12.13 -15.35
N ASN A 169 2.38 -11.17 -14.56
CA ASN A 169 2.02 -11.42 -13.16
C ASN A 169 0.79 -12.34 -13.06
N GLN A 170 -0.26 -12.14 -13.88
CA GLN A 170 -1.44 -13.03 -13.91
C GLN A 170 -1.03 -14.48 -14.17
N ALA A 171 -0.24 -14.73 -15.22
CA ALA A 171 0.24 -16.07 -15.54
C ALA A 171 1.06 -16.69 -14.40
N GLN A 172 1.89 -15.90 -13.73
CA GLN A 172 2.68 -16.38 -12.58
C GLN A 172 1.81 -16.63 -11.35
N LEU A 173 0.80 -15.81 -11.08
CA LEU A 173 -0.13 -15.99 -9.98
C LEU A 173 -0.98 -17.26 -10.17
N SER A 174 -1.51 -17.47 -11.38
CA SER A 174 -2.20 -18.71 -11.74
C SER A 174 -1.30 -19.94 -11.54
N ALA A 175 -0.05 -19.90 -12.05
CA ALA A 175 0.93 -20.98 -11.84
C ALA A 175 1.31 -21.20 -10.36
N LEU A 176 1.13 -20.18 -9.51
CA LEU A 176 1.32 -20.24 -8.07
C LEU A 176 0.08 -20.72 -7.31
N GLY A 177 -0.99 -21.12 -8.00
CA GLY A 177 -2.26 -21.56 -7.43
C GLY A 177 -3.14 -20.42 -6.91
N CYS A 178 -2.80 -19.16 -7.21
CA CYS A 178 -3.63 -18.01 -6.85
C CYS A 178 -4.67 -17.80 -7.95
N GLY A 179 -5.90 -18.25 -7.74
CA GLY A 179 -6.96 -18.17 -8.76
C GLY A 179 -7.13 -16.78 -9.35
N GLN A 180 -7.20 -16.69 -10.68
CA GLN A 180 -7.38 -15.47 -11.45
C GLN A 180 -8.78 -15.47 -12.07
N ILE A 181 -9.67 -14.58 -11.62
CA ILE A 181 -11.05 -14.50 -12.11
C ILE A 181 -11.25 -13.15 -12.78
N ALA A 182 -11.73 -13.13 -14.03
CA ALA A 182 -12.07 -11.90 -14.74
C ALA A 182 -13.59 -11.77 -14.93
N VAL A 183 -14.09 -10.55 -14.73
CA VAL A 183 -15.48 -10.18 -14.94
C VAL A 183 -15.51 -8.99 -15.89
N VAL A 184 -15.83 -9.23 -17.15
CA VAL A 184 -15.87 -8.22 -18.22
C VAL A 184 -17.23 -7.55 -18.22
N LEU A 185 -17.25 -6.35 -17.64
CA LEU A 185 -18.46 -5.56 -17.38
C LEU A 185 -18.57 -4.37 -18.34
N GLY A 186 -17.78 -4.35 -19.41
CA GLY A 186 -17.78 -3.31 -20.42
C GLY A 186 -16.68 -3.53 -21.46
N SER A 187 -16.08 -2.45 -21.95
CA SER A 187 -15.07 -2.57 -23.00
C SER A 187 -13.76 -3.17 -22.45
N CYS A 188 -13.13 -4.02 -23.25
CA CYS A 188 -11.83 -4.61 -23.00
C CYS A 188 -11.04 -4.69 -24.31
N THR A 189 -10.31 -3.62 -24.62
CA THR A 189 -9.67 -3.43 -25.93
C THR A 189 -8.14 -3.54 -25.90
N ALA A 190 -7.57 -3.96 -27.03
CA ALA A 190 -6.15 -4.05 -27.30
C ALA A 190 -5.40 -4.87 -26.25
N GLY A 191 -4.36 -4.32 -25.63
CA GLY A 191 -3.61 -5.04 -24.59
C GLY A 191 -4.52 -5.48 -23.44
N GLY A 192 -5.56 -4.71 -23.10
CA GLY A 192 -6.47 -5.03 -22.00
C GLY A 192 -7.18 -6.38 -22.18
N ALA A 193 -7.39 -6.81 -23.43
CA ALA A 193 -8.03 -8.08 -23.78
C ALA A 193 -7.33 -9.31 -23.17
N TYR A 194 -6.05 -9.20 -22.81
CA TYR A 194 -5.33 -10.29 -22.15
C TYR A 194 -5.70 -10.45 -20.68
N VAL A 195 -6.30 -9.47 -20.00
CA VAL A 195 -6.76 -9.64 -18.62
C VAL A 195 -7.79 -10.78 -18.52
N PRO A 196 -8.90 -10.76 -19.29
CA PRO A 196 -9.81 -11.90 -19.34
C PRO A 196 -9.18 -13.13 -20.01
N ALA A 197 -8.53 -12.99 -21.17
CA ALA A 197 -8.01 -14.15 -21.91
C ALA A 197 -6.91 -14.95 -21.17
N MET A 198 -6.29 -14.38 -20.13
CA MET A 198 -5.30 -15.05 -19.27
C MET A 198 -5.77 -15.29 -17.84
N SER A 199 -7.05 -15.08 -17.55
CA SER A 199 -7.66 -15.48 -16.28
C SER A 199 -8.07 -16.96 -16.33
N ASP A 200 -8.11 -17.61 -15.17
CA ASP A 200 -8.46 -19.03 -15.03
C ASP A 200 -9.96 -19.27 -15.32
N GLU A 201 -10.82 -18.33 -14.91
CA GLU A 201 -12.24 -18.27 -15.28
C GLU A 201 -12.63 -16.84 -15.66
N THR A 202 -13.35 -16.70 -16.77
CA THR A 202 -13.79 -15.43 -17.31
C THR A 202 -15.31 -15.38 -17.49
N ILE A 203 -15.91 -14.34 -16.93
CA ILE A 203 -17.33 -14.00 -17.02
C ILE A 203 -17.47 -12.75 -17.89
N ILE A 204 -18.45 -12.72 -18.79
CA ILE A 204 -18.76 -11.53 -19.60
C ILE A 204 -20.25 -11.22 -19.58
N VAL A 205 -20.62 -9.94 -19.50
CA VAL A 205 -22.01 -9.51 -19.60
C VAL A 205 -22.43 -9.42 -21.06
N ARG A 206 -23.49 -10.13 -21.46
CA ARG A 206 -24.05 -10.08 -22.82
C ARG A 206 -24.42 -8.65 -23.22
N GLU A 207 -24.23 -8.29 -24.49
CA GLU A 207 -24.67 -6.99 -25.05
C GLU A 207 -24.11 -5.75 -24.30
N GLN A 208 -23.01 -5.94 -23.56
CA GLN A 208 -22.39 -4.91 -22.73
C GLN A 208 -20.87 -5.08 -22.69
N GLY A 209 -20.40 -6.29 -22.36
CA GLY A 209 -19.00 -6.66 -22.34
C GLY A 209 -18.46 -6.90 -23.75
N THR A 210 -17.26 -6.41 -24.06
CA THR A 210 -16.59 -6.67 -25.34
C THR A 210 -15.10 -6.94 -25.15
N ILE A 211 -14.54 -7.90 -25.88
CA ILE A 211 -13.11 -8.25 -25.85
C ILE A 211 -12.57 -8.26 -27.29
N PHE A 212 -11.52 -7.48 -27.57
CA PHE A 212 -10.84 -7.55 -28.88
C PHE A 212 -9.45 -6.93 -28.83
N LEU A 213 -8.52 -7.45 -29.65
CA LEU A 213 -7.16 -6.88 -29.80
C LEU A 213 -7.13 -5.58 -30.61
N GLY A 214 -8.16 -5.34 -31.41
CA GLY A 214 -8.36 -4.11 -32.16
C GLY A 214 -9.84 -3.84 -32.26
N GLY A 215 -10.31 -2.70 -31.75
CA GLY A 215 -11.73 -2.37 -31.82
C GLY A 215 -12.20 -2.02 -33.23
N PRO A 216 -13.51 -1.84 -33.43
CA PRO A 216 -14.08 -1.51 -34.73
C PRO A 216 -13.39 -0.36 -35.49
N PRO A 217 -12.97 0.75 -34.82
CA PRO A 217 -12.22 1.81 -35.51
C PRO A 217 -10.88 1.33 -36.10
N LEU A 218 -10.17 0.43 -35.41
CA LEU A 218 -8.89 -0.10 -35.86
C LEU A 218 -9.09 -1.13 -36.98
N VAL A 219 -10.11 -1.99 -36.87
CA VAL A 219 -10.46 -2.96 -37.93
C VAL A 219 -10.81 -2.23 -39.21
N LYS A 220 -11.72 -1.24 -39.15
CA LYS A 220 -12.09 -0.41 -40.30
C LYS A 220 -10.88 0.29 -40.92
N ALA A 221 -9.98 0.83 -40.10
CA ALA A 221 -8.78 1.50 -40.59
C ALA A 221 -7.78 0.54 -41.25
N ALA A 222 -7.66 -0.69 -40.77
CA ALA A 222 -6.67 -1.66 -41.24
C ALA A 222 -7.16 -2.51 -42.43
N THR A 223 -8.44 -2.88 -42.46
CA THR A 223 -8.99 -3.84 -43.44
C THR A 223 -10.12 -3.26 -44.30
N GLY A 224 -10.71 -2.14 -43.90
CA GLY A 224 -11.91 -1.58 -44.52
C GLY A 224 -13.22 -2.27 -44.11
N GLU A 225 -13.17 -3.29 -43.25
CA GLU A 225 -14.34 -3.99 -42.74
C GLU A 225 -15.13 -3.12 -41.76
N GLU A 226 -16.45 -3.05 -41.94
CA GLU A 226 -17.37 -2.42 -40.99
C GLU A 226 -18.05 -3.50 -40.16
N VAL A 227 -17.76 -3.51 -38.86
CA VAL A 227 -18.28 -4.49 -37.90
C VAL A 227 -18.62 -3.76 -36.61
N THR A 228 -19.68 -4.16 -35.92
CA THR A 228 -20.02 -3.59 -34.61
C THR A 228 -19.14 -4.17 -33.50
N ALA A 229 -19.11 -3.54 -32.33
CA ALA A 229 -18.33 -4.05 -31.20
C ALA A 229 -18.85 -5.41 -30.69
N GLU A 230 -20.18 -5.62 -30.73
CA GLU A 230 -20.81 -6.89 -30.34
C GLU A 230 -20.52 -8.01 -31.34
N GLU A 231 -20.58 -7.72 -32.64
CA GLU A 231 -20.25 -8.70 -33.69
C GLU A 231 -18.76 -9.08 -33.71
N LEU A 232 -17.88 -8.12 -33.37
CA LEU A 232 -16.44 -8.33 -33.39
C LEU A 232 -15.94 -9.13 -32.17
N GLY A 233 -16.52 -8.88 -30.99
CA GLY A 233 -15.99 -9.38 -29.72
C GLY A 233 -16.98 -9.34 -28.57
N GLY A 234 -18.28 -9.48 -28.84
CA GLY A 234 -19.33 -9.51 -27.84
C GLY A 234 -19.38 -10.80 -27.01
N GLY A 235 -20.24 -10.80 -26.00
CA GLY A 235 -20.36 -11.92 -25.05
C GLY A 235 -20.78 -13.23 -25.71
N GLU A 236 -21.76 -13.19 -26.61
CA GLU A 236 -22.25 -14.40 -27.31
C GLU A 236 -21.17 -15.00 -28.23
N LEU A 237 -20.39 -14.16 -28.93
CA LEU A 237 -19.31 -14.62 -29.79
C LEU A 237 -18.25 -15.37 -28.97
N HIS A 238 -17.82 -14.79 -27.85
CA HIS A 238 -16.78 -15.40 -27.05
C HIS A 238 -17.26 -16.65 -26.30
N ALA A 239 -18.51 -16.67 -25.84
CA ALA A 239 -19.05 -17.80 -25.07
C ALA A 239 -19.42 -19.01 -25.97
N ARG A 240 -19.82 -18.77 -27.22
CA ARG A 240 -20.29 -19.85 -28.11
C ARG A 240 -19.31 -20.27 -29.19
N THR A 241 -18.49 -19.34 -29.68
CA THR A 241 -17.68 -19.56 -30.88
C THR A 241 -16.19 -19.62 -30.53
N SER A 242 -15.65 -18.59 -29.89
CA SER A 242 -14.19 -18.51 -29.69
C SER A 242 -13.70 -19.24 -28.45
N GLY A 243 -14.53 -19.38 -27.41
CA GLY A 243 -14.14 -19.95 -26.12
C GLY A 243 -13.18 -19.07 -25.32
N VAL A 244 -13.22 -17.74 -25.51
CA VAL A 244 -12.38 -16.79 -24.73
C VAL A 244 -12.99 -16.51 -23.35
N VAL A 245 -14.27 -16.78 -23.18
CA VAL A 245 -15.02 -16.59 -21.92
C VAL A 245 -15.72 -17.89 -21.58
N ASP A 246 -15.88 -18.14 -20.28
CA ASP A 246 -16.41 -19.39 -19.74
C ASP A 246 -17.89 -19.25 -19.35
N HIS A 247 -18.28 -18.03 -18.94
CA HIS A 247 -19.62 -17.74 -18.44
C HIS A 247 -20.22 -16.50 -19.09
N LEU A 248 -21.47 -16.61 -19.56
CA LEU A 248 -22.23 -15.50 -20.12
C LEU A 248 -23.28 -15.01 -19.11
N ALA A 249 -23.07 -13.80 -18.58
CA ALA A 249 -23.98 -13.13 -17.67
C ALA A 249 -25.03 -12.28 -18.42
N VAL A 250 -26.14 -11.98 -17.74
CA VAL A 250 -27.23 -11.15 -18.33
C VAL A 250 -27.13 -9.68 -17.95
N ASP A 251 -26.51 -9.37 -16.82
CA ASP A 251 -26.27 -8.03 -16.29
C ASP A 251 -25.10 -8.06 -15.29
N ASP A 252 -24.75 -6.89 -14.74
CA ASP A 252 -23.70 -6.77 -13.72
C ASP A 252 -23.99 -7.61 -12.47
N ALA A 253 -25.23 -7.66 -11.99
CA ALA A 253 -25.58 -8.37 -10.76
C ALA A 253 -25.39 -9.90 -10.92
N HIS A 254 -25.83 -10.46 -12.05
CA HIS A 254 -25.61 -11.85 -12.39
C HIS A 254 -24.11 -12.16 -12.57
N ALA A 255 -23.36 -11.26 -13.22
CA ALA A 255 -21.92 -11.44 -13.39
C ALA A 255 -21.17 -11.49 -12.04
N LEU A 256 -21.56 -10.64 -11.08
CA LEU A 256 -20.98 -10.65 -9.74
C LEU A 256 -21.38 -11.90 -8.94
N ALA A 257 -22.60 -12.41 -9.10
CA ALA A 257 -23.01 -13.68 -8.51
C ALA A 257 -22.16 -14.85 -9.05
N LEU A 258 -21.95 -14.92 -10.37
CA LEU A 258 -21.07 -15.92 -10.99
C LEU A 258 -19.62 -15.79 -10.51
N ALA A 259 -19.12 -14.57 -10.31
CA ALA A 259 -17.77 -14.35 -9.77
C ALA A 259 -17.66 -14.87 -8.33
N ARG A 260 -18.70 -14.71 -7.50
CA ARG A 260 -18.76 -15.29 -6.15
C ARG A 260 -18.75 -16.82 -6.21
N ASP A 261 -19.49 -17.41 -7.16
CA ASP A 261 -19.51 -18.87 -7.36
C ASP A 261 -18.13 -19.38 -7.79
N ALA A 262 -17.45 -18.71 -8.73
CA ALA A 262 -16.09 -19.04 -9.15
C ALA A 262 -15.08 -18.94 -7.99
N VAL A 263 -15.21 -17.94 -7.10
CA VAL A 263 -14.37 -17.88 -5.89
C VAL A 263 -14.66 -19.05 -4.94
N ALA A 264 -15.91 -19.51 -4.85
CA ALA A 264 -16.32 -20.60 -3.98
C ALA A 264 -15.76 -21.96 -4.42
N THR A 265 -15.53 -22.18 -5.72
CA THR A 265 -14.96 -23.43 -6.27
C THR A 265 -13.45 -23.54 -6.08
N LEU A 266 -12.74 -22.43 -5.80
CA LEU A 266 -11.31 -22.44 -5.60
C LEU A 266 -10.89 -23.43 -4.50
N PRO A 267 -9.77 -24.15 -4.64
CA PRO A 267 -9.32 -25.11 -3.63
C PRO A 267 -9.16 -24.43 -2.26
N THR A 268 -9.57 -25.12 -1.19
CA THR A 268 -9.38 -24.61 0.18
C THR A 268 -7.89 -24.39 0.43
N ARG A 269 -7.54 -23.24 1.04
CA ARG A 269 -6.15 -22.77 1.26
C ARG A 269 -5.19 -23.81 1.88
N THR A 270 -5.72 -24.86 2.51
CA THR A 270 -4.97 -25.94 3.17
C THR A 270 -4.47 -27.06 2.23
N ALA A 271 -4.76 -27.00 0.92
CA ALA A 271 -4.37 -28.04 -0.04
C ALA A 271 -3.20 -27.63 -0.95
N HIS A 272 -2.08 -27.19 -0.36
CA HIS A 272 -0.79 -27.37 -1.00
C HIS A 272 0.06 -28.29 -0.13
N LEU A 273 -0.22 -29.59 -0.30
CA LEU A 273 0.51 -30.70 0.32
C LEU A 273 1.99 -30.79 -0.11
N ASP A 274 2.47 -29.94 -1.03
CA ASP A 274 3.83 -30.00 -1.55
C ASP A 274 4.87 -29.25 -0.69
N ALA A 275 4.42 -28.53 0.35
CA ALA A 275 5.29 -27.72 1.22
C ALA A 275 6.07 -28.55 2.28
N ALA A 276 5.72 -29.82 2.48
CA ALA A 276 6.34 -30.67 3.49
C ALA A 276 7.78 -31.13 3.16
N LEU A 277 8.23 -30.98 1.91
CA LEU A 277 9.55 -31.51 1.48
C LEU A 277 10.70 -30.49 1.57
N ASP A 278 10.42 -29.19 1.66
CA ASP A 278 11.45 -28.13 1.71
C ASP A 278 11.38 -27.22 2.96
N GLY A 279 10.46 -27.53 3.90
CA GLY A 279 10.27 -26.76 5.13
C GLY A 279 9.58 -25.41 4.92
N THR A 280 9.01 -25.17 3.74
CA THR A 280 8.08 -24.07 3.50
C THR A 280 6.71 -24.41 4.09
N GLY A 281 5.97 -23.42 4.57
CA GLY A 281 4.64 -23.64 5.12
C GLY A 281 4.02 -22.37 5.66
N PRO A 282 2.70 -22.33 5.89
CA PRO A 282 2.04 -21.20 6.52
C PRO A 282 2.62 -20.95 7.92
N LEU A 283 2.41 -19.75 8.45
CA LEU A 283 2.83 -19.43 9.80
C LEU A 283 1.98 -20.23 10.80
N GLU A 284 2.58 -21.18 11.51
CA GLU A 284 1.95 -21.87 12.65
C GLU A 284 1.91 -20.90 13.85
N LEU A 285 0.91 -20.01 13.85
CA LEU A 285 0.73 -19.01 14.90
C LEU A 285 -0.23 -19.51 15.98
N GLU A 286 0.15 -19.29 17.24
CA GLU A 286 -0.77 -19.43 18.36
C GLU A 286 -1.67 -18.19 18.41
N LEU A 287 -2.79 -18.25 17.69
CA LEU A 287 -3.80 -17.20 17.72
C LEU A 287 -4.49 -17.16 19.10
N ARG A 288 -4.88 -15.95 19.52
CA ARG A 288 -5.62 -15.71 20.76
C ARG A 288 -6.98 -15.08 20.45
N PRO A 289 -7.97 -15.18 21.35
CA PRO A 289 -9.17 -14.35 21.26
C PRO A 289 -8.78 -12.87 21.17
N PRO A 290 -9.27 -12.12 20.17
CA PRO A 290 -9.03 -10.68 20.08
C PRO A 290 -9.56 -9.97 21.33
N GLU A 291 -8.77 -9.03 21.85
CA GLU A 291 -9.18 -8.15 22.95
C GLU A 291 -8.90 -6.70 22.55
N PRO A 292 -9.82 -5.74 22.77
CA PRO A 292 -9.55 -4.34 22.51
C PRO A 292 -8.36 -3.83 23.36
N PRO A 293 -7.68 -2.74 22.95
CA PRO A 293 -6.70 -2.09 23.80
C PRO A 293 -7.36 -1.59 25.10
N ALA A 294 -6.58 -1.47 26.18
CA ALA A 294 -7.05 -0.94 27.45
C ALA A 294 -7.25 0.59 27.45
N HIS A 295 -6.69 1.28 26.45
CA HIS A 295 -6.82 2.72 26.25
C HIS A 295 -7.50 3.01 24.91
N ASP A 296 -8.28 4.09 24.83
CA ASP A 296 -9.06 4.42 23.64
C ASP A 296 -8.15 4.78 22.45
N PRO A 297 -8.27 4.11 21.27
CA PRO A 297 -7.56 4.49 20.06
C PRO A 297 -7.76 5.95 19.62
N GLU A 298 -8.89 6.58 19.93
CA GLU A 298 -9.15 8.00 19.63
C GLU A 298 -8.19 8.95 20.36
N GLU A 299 -7.58 8.52 21.47
CA GLU A 299 -6.59 9.33 22.18
C GLU A 299 -5.30 9.54 21.37
N LEU A 300 -5.05 8.74 20.32
CA LEU A 300 -3.93 8.94 19.40
C LEU A 300 -3.91 10.35 18.79
N TYR A 301 -5.08 10.95 18.59
CA TYR A 301 -5.18 12.31 18.07
C TYR A 301 -4.57 13.35 19.01
N GLY A 302 -4.58 13.13 20.34
CA GLY A 302 -4.00 14.06 21.32
C GLY A 302 -2.56 13.74 21.74
N ILE A 303 -2.05 12.56 21.40
CA ILE A 303 -0.71 12.08 21.80
C ILE A 303 0.38 12.60 20.86
N VAL A 304 0.10 12.57 19.57
CA VAL A 304 1.08 12.94 18.54
C VAL A 304 1.21 14.46 18.52
N PRO A 305 2.42 15.03 18.65
CA PRO A 305 2.62 16.46 18.50
C PRO A 305 2.37 16.92 17.06
N SER A 306 1.87 18.15 16.91
CA SER A 306 1.71 18.77 15.59
C SER A 306 3.04 19.06 14.89
N ASP A 307 4.11 19.35 15.63
CA ASP A 307 5.47 19.43 15.08
C ASP A 307 6.09 18.02 15.01
N VAL A 308 6.32 17.52 13.80
CA VAL A 308 6.93 16.21 13.54
C VAL A 308 8.32 16.02 14.17
N ARG A 309 8.99 17.10 14.57
CA ARG A 309 10.31 17.07 15.22
C ARG A 309 10.22 16.90 16.74
N GLN A 310 9.06 17.18 17.33
CA GLN A 310 8.87 17.07 18.76
C GLN A 310 8.78 15.59 19.15
N PRO A 311 9.61 15.11 20.10
CA PRO A 311 9.55 13.73 20.55
C PRO A 311 8.26 13.46 21.34
N TYR A 312 7.77 12.24 21.24
CA TYR A 312 6.67 11.72 22.06
C TYR A 312 6.91 10.23 22.34
N PRO A 313 6.47 9.71 23.50
CA PRO A 313 6.71 8.33 23.88
C PRO A 313 5.93 7.36 22.97
N VAL A 314 6.64 6.62 22.13
CA VAL A 314 5.99 5.71 21.15
C VAL A 314 5.22 4.56 21.81
N ARG A 315 5.53 4.26 23.08
CA ARG A 315 4.77 3.29 23.90
C ARG A 315 3.31 3.70 24.07
N GLU A 316 2.99 4.99 24.07
CA GLU A 316 1.60 5.48 24.12
C GLU A 316 0.82 5.12 22.84
N VAL A 317 1.51 5.06 21.68
CA VAL A 317 0.92 4.57 20.42
C VAL A 317 0.73 3.06 20.48
N ILE A 318 1.76 2.31 20.91
CA ILE A 318 1.68 0.85 21.05
C ILE A 318 0.52 0.45 21.97
N ALA A 319 0.35 1.14 23.10
CA ALA A 319 -0.70 0.88 24.07
C ALA A 319 -2.11 1.02 23.47
N ARG A 320 -2.31 1.76 22.39
CA ARG A 320 -3.62 2.01 21.75
C ARG A 320 -3.88 1.16 20.51
N ILE A 321 -2.93 0.31 20.11
CA ILE A 321 -3.08 -0.58 18.96
C ILE A 321 -3.07 -2.07 19.36
N VAL A 322 -2.38 -2.46 20.42
CA VAL A 322 -2.22 -3.87 20.81
C VAL A 322 -3.29 -4.34 21.79
N ASP A 323 -3.56 -5.65 21.76
CA ASP A 323 -4.60 -6.30 22.56
C ASP A 323 -4.36 -6.14 24.07
N GLY A 324 -5.37 -5.63 24.78
CA GLY A 324 -5.31 -5.31 26.21
C GLY A 324 -4.17 -4.36 26.60
N SER A 325 -3.64 -3.60 25.63
CA SER A 325 -2.44 -2.77 25.77
C SER A 325 -1.22 -3.53 26.32
N ARG A 326 -1.14 -4.85 26.09
CA ARG A 326 -0.08 -5.71 26.63
C ARG A 326 1.13 -5.76 25.72
N PHE A 327 2.30 -5.46 26.28
CA PHE A 327 3.55 -5.41 25.54
C PHE A 327 4.69 -6.06 26.33
N HIS A 328 5.32 -7.08 25.74
CA HIS A 328 6.54 -7.67 26.30
C HIS A 328 7.75 -7.02 25.64
N GLU A 329 8.25 -5.95 26.27
CA GLU A 329 9.37 -5.18 25.76
C GLU A 329 10.69 -5.98 25.80
N PHE A 330 11.41 -5.97 24.68
CA PHE A 330 12.72 -6.58 24.53
C PHE A 330 13.81 -5.53 24.69
N LYS A 331 14.83 -5.81 25.51
CA LYS A 331 15.93 -4.89 25.81
C LYS A 331 15.46 -3.45 26.15
N PRO A 332 14.59 -3.27 27.16
CA PRO A 332 14.06 -1.94 27.51
C PRO A 332 15.15 -0.95 27.94
N LEU A 333 16.30 -1.42 28.45
CA LEU A 333 17.41 -0.60 28.98
C LEU A 333 18.63 -0.50 28.03
N TYR A 334 18.47 -0.83 26.74
CA TYR A 334 19.56 -0.79 25.77
C TYR A 334 19.05 -0.29 24.42
N GLY A 335 19.71 0.71 23.82
CA GLY A 335 19.25 1.31 22.56
C GLY A 335 17.83 1.86 22.69
N GLU A 336 17.56 2.65 23.72
CA GLU A 336 16.22 3.06 24.15
C GLU A 336 15.45 3.87 23.10
N THR A 337 16.15 4.49 22.15
CA THR A 337 15.53 5.21 21.02
C THR A 337 14.87 4.31 19.98
N LEU A 338 14.98 2.98 20.14
CA LEU A 338 14.24 1.99 19.36
C LEU A 338 13.54 1.03 20.33
N VAL A 339 12.23 1.17 20.45
CA VAL A 339 11.39 0.28 21.24
C VAL A 339 11.14 -0.99 20.43
N THR A 340 11.38 -2.15 21.03
CA THR A 340 11.07 -3.44 20.41
C THR A 340 10.39 -4.36 21.39
N GLY A 341 9.50 -5.22 20.93
CA GLY A 341 8.81 -6.15 21.82
C GLY A 341 7.67 -6.91 21.16
N PHE A 342 7.12 -7.87 21.91
CA PHE A 342 6.07 -8.75 21.42
C PHE A 342 4.69 -8.32 21.93
N ALA A 343 3.69 -8.42 21.06
CA ALA A 343 2.29 -8.15 21.39
C ALA A 343 1.36 -9.04 20.55
N HIS A 344 0.05 -8.80 20.66
CA HIS A 344 -0.95 -9.32 19.74
C HIS A 344 -1.78 -8.15 19.20
N VAL A 345 -2.22 -8.25 17.95
CA VAL A 345 -3.20 -7.33 17.34
C VAL A 345 -4.29 -8.19 16.75
N HIS A 346 -5.52 -8.00 17.21
CA HIS A 346 -6.66 -8.82 16.80
C HIS A 346 -6.39 -10.33 16.98
N GLY A 347 -5.75 -10.70 18.09
CA GLY A 347 -5.40 -12.08 18.40
C GLY A 347 -4.18 -12.63 17.67
N ILE A 348 -3.61 -11.90 16.71
CA ILE A 348 -2.46 -12.34 15.91
C ILE A 348 -1.16 -11.88 16.59
N PRO A 349 -0.19 -12.78 16.88
CA PRO A 349 1.08 -12.40 17.49
C PRO A 349 1.91 -11.53 16.54
N VAL A 350 2.56 -10.50 17.08
CA VAL A 350 3.37 -9.54 16.30
C VAL A 350 4.61 -9.10 17.08
N GLY A 351 5.74 -8.95 16.37
CA GLY A 351 6.94 -8.28 16.85
C GLY A 351 6.92 -6.82 16.40
N ILE A 352 6.91 -5.89 17.34
CA ILE A 352 6.85 -4.45 17.04
C ILE A 352 8.24 -3.84 17.13
N ILE A 353 8.57 -2.95 16.19
CA ILE A 353 9.78 -2.14 16.15
C ILE A 353 9.36 -0.70 15.92
N ALA A 354 9.58 0.18 16.90
CA ALA A 354 9.03 1.52 16.93
C ALA A 354 10.09 2.55 17.31
N ASN A 355 10.19 3.65 16.56
CA ASN A 355 11.14 4.71 16.87
C ASN A 355 10.66 5.55 18.07
N ASP A 356 11.57 5.83 18.99
CA ASP A 356 11.39 6.71 20.16
C ASP A 356 12.51 7.77 20.19
N GLY A 357 13.03 8.11 19.00
CA GLY A 357 14.17 9.00 18.80
C GLY A 357 15.03 8.62 17.59
N ILE A 358 16.19 9.27 17.47
CA ILE A 358 17.21 8.97 16.44
C ILE A 358 17.89 7.62 16.67
N LEU A 359 18.38 6.99 15.61
CA LEU A 359 19.04 5.68 15.73
C LEU A 359 20.52 5.82 16.10
N PHE A 360 20.91 5.11 17.15
CA PHE A 360 22.31 4.88 17.53
C PHE A 360 22.75 3.47 17.15
N ARG A 361 24.03 3.17 17.42
CA ARG A 361 24.63 1.85 17.22
C ARG A 361 23.88 0.77 17.99
N GLU A 362 23.57 1.06 19.25
CA GLU A 362 22.87 0.19 20.19
C GLU A 362 21.45 -0.10 19.68
N SER A 363 20.77 0.94 19.17
CA SER A 363 19.44 0.83 18.56
C SER A 363 19.47 -0.12 17.36
N ALA A 364 20.46 0.02 16.47
CA ALA A 364 20.60 -0.84 15.31
C ALA A 364 20.91 -2.31 15.68
N LEU A 365 21.81 -2.54 16.63
CA LEU A 365 22.13 -3.87 17.14
C LEU A 365 20.92 -4.53 17.84
N LYS A 366 20.15 -3.74 18.61
CA LYS A 366 18.90 -4.19 19.23
C LYS A 366 17.87 -4.60 18.18
N GLY A 367 17.63 -3.75 17.19
CA GLY A 367 16.68 -4.01 16.10
C GLY A 367 17.06 -5.24 15.29
N ALA A 368 18.34 -5.37 14.90
CA ALA A 368 18.84 -6.52 14.15
C ALA A 368 18.63 -7.85 14.90
N HIS A 369 18.96 -7.89 16.20
CA HIS A 369 18.72 -9.07 17.03
C HIS A 369 17.22 -9.36 17.13
N PHE A 370 16.39 -8.34 17.41
CA PHE A 370 14.96 -8.55 17.56
C PHE A 370 14.28 -9.07 16.28
N ILE A 371 14.66 -8.56 15.11
CA ILE A 371 14.19 -9.06 13.82
C ILE A 371 14.56 -10.52 13.64
N GLN A 372 15.82 -10.90 13.92
CA GLN A 372 16.24 -12.30 13.81
C GLN A 372 15.46 -13.21 14.75
N LEU A 373 15.12 -12.73 15.95
CA LEU A 373 14.30 -13.47 16.90
C LEU A 373 12.87 -13.69 16.37
N CYS A 374 12.26 -12.66 15.80
CA CYS A 374 10.94 -12.76 15.18
C CYS A 374 10.95 -13.70 13.97
N ASP A 375 11.94 -13.56 13.08
CA ASP A 375 12.09 -14.40 11.89
C ASP A 375 12.36 -15.88 12.26
N GLN A 376 13.16 -16.13 13.30
CA GLN A 376 13.39 -17.47 13.83
C GLN A 376 12.11 -18.08 14.40
N ARG A 377 11.31 -17.28 15.12
CA ARG A 377 10.04 -17.71 15.73
C ARG A 377 8.86 -17.65 14.78
N ARG A 378 9.08 -17.27 13.51
CA ARG A 378 8.01 -17.11 12.52
C ARG A 378 6.91 -16.15 13.02
N ILE A 379 7.31 -15.02 13.59
CA ILE A 379 6.39 -13.96 14.07
C ILE A 379 6.42 -12.78 13.09
N PRO A 380 5.26 -12.32 12.57
CA PRO A 380 5.17 -11.11 11.76
C PRO A 380 5.76 -9.87 12.43
N LEU A 381 6.28 -8.95 11.64
CA LEU A 381 6.89 -7.70 12.10
C LEU A 381 5.99 -6.50 11.77
N LEU A 382 5.83 -5.60 12.75
CA LEU A 382 5.19 -4.29 12.57
C LEU A 382 6.22 -3.19 12.86
N PHE A 383 6.46 -2.34 11.87
CA PHE A 383 7.33 -1.17 11.99
C PHE A 383 6.48 0.09 12.17
N LEU A 384 6.76 0.85 13.23
CA LEU A 384 6.16 2.15 13.48
C LEU A 384 7.24 3.22 13.25
N GLN A 385 7.20 3.88 12.09
CA GLN A 385 8.23 4.83 11.69
C GLN A 385 7.95 6.22 12.25
N ASN A 386 8.89 6.70 13.06
CA ASN A 386 9.03 8.10 13.45
C ASN A 386 10.52 8.45 13.56
N ILE A 387 11.20 8.52 12.43
CA ILE A 387 12.65 8.54 12.35
C ILE A 387 13.18 9.73 11.56
N ALA A 388 14.02 10.53 12.22
CA ALA A 388 14.79 11.63 11.62
C ALA A 388 16.11 11.18 10.98
N GLY A 389 16.62 10.01 11.35
CA GLY A 389 17.85 9.44 10.83
C GLY A 389 18.72 8.78 11.90
N PHE A 390 19.97 8.50 11.55
CA PHE A 390 20.99 8.05 12.48
C PHE A 390 21.71 9.23 13.12
N MET A 391 22.30 9.00 14.29
CA MET A 391 23.21 9.98 14.90
C MET A 391 24.41 10.24 13.98
N VAL A 392 24.90 11.48 13.96
CA VAL A 392 26.03 11.93 13.13
C VAL A 392 27.16 12.47 13.99
N GLY A 393 28.40 12.30 13.54
CA GLY A 393 29.58 12.86 14.21
C GLY A 393 30.78 11.91 14.17
N ARG A 394 31.98 12.48 14.27
CA ARG A 394 33.25 11.74 14.15
C ARG A 394 33.35 10.53 15.08
N GLU A 395 32.92 10.68 16.33
CA GLU A 395 32.95 9.62 17.34
C GLU A 395 32.03 8.45 16.95
N TYR A 396 30.82 8.74 16.47
CA TYR A 396 29.84 7.72 16.06
C TYR A 396 30.30 6.96 14.81
N GLU A 397 30.90 7.68 13.85
CA GLU A 397 31.50 7.08 12.65
C GLU A 397 32.67 6.16 13.01
N ALA A 398 33.61 6.64 13.83
CA ALA A 398 34.74 5.83 14.31
C ALA A 398 34.28 4.63 15.15
N GLY A 399 33.18 4.78 15.90
CA GLY A 399 32.54 3.70 16.65
C GLY A 399 31.86 2.65 15.76
N GLY A 400 31.66 2.92 14.46
CA GLY A 400 31.10 1.97 13.50
C GLY A 400 29.59 2.04 13.33
N ILE A 401 28.98 3.23 13.47
CA ILE A 401 27.53 3.40 13.24
C ILE A 401 27.07 2.91 11.88
N ALA A 402 27.88 3.08 10.83
CA ALA A 402 27.59 2.54 9.51
C ALA A 402 27.47 1.01 9.49
N LYS A 403 28.42 0.28 10.10
CA LYS A 403 28.37 -1.20 10.12
C LYS A 403 27.26 -1.74 11.02
N ASP A 404 26.93 -1.03 12.10
CA ASP A 404 25.86 -1.44 13.00
C ASP A 404 24.49 -1.16 12.39
N GLY A 405 24.31 -0.01 11.72
CA GLY A 405 23.15 0.27 10.87
C GLY A 405 22.98 -0.76 9.74
N ALA A 406 24.08 -1.17 9.10
CA ALA A 406 24.05 -2.20 8.06
C ALA A 406 23.56 -3.56 8.57
N LYS A 407 23.82 -3.92 9.84
CA LYS A 407 23.26 -5.15 10.44
C LYS A 407 21.74 -5.08 10.54
N LEU A 408 21.18 -3.93 10.94
CA LEU A 408 19.73 -3.72 10.99
C LEU A 408 19.12 -3.81 9.60
N VAL A 409 19.66 -3.07 8.63
CA VAL A 409 19.19 -3.09 7.24
C VAL A 409 19.26 -4.49 6.63
N THR A 410 20.34 -5.24 6.89
CA THR A 410 20.47 -6.64 6.45
C THR A 410 19.39 -7.52 7.08
N ALA A 411 19.09 -7.33 8.37
CA ALA A 411 18.04 -8.08 9.04
C ALA A 411 16.66 -7.78 8.44
N VAL A 412 16.34 -6.50 8.17
CA VAL A 412 15.07 -6.08 7.53
C VAL A 412 14.93 -6.66 6.12
N ALA A 413 15.99 -6.62 5.33
CA ALA A 413 16.00 -7.11 3.96
C ALA A 413 15.86 -8.64 3.89
N CYS A 414 16.49 -9.38 4.80
CA CYS A 414 16.50 -10.84 4.78
C CYS A 414 15.36 -11.49 5.59
N ALA A 415 14.63 -10.74 6.42
CA ALA A 415 13.49 -11.27 7.17
C ALA A 415 12.39 -11.75 6.21
N ARG A 416 11.94 -12.99 6.42
CA ARG A 416 11.00 -13.71 5.53
C ARG A 416 9.57 -13.64 6.04
N VAL A 417 9.42 -13.45 7.36
CA VAL A 417 8.12 -13.21 7.99
C VAL A 417 7.44 -11.98 7.38
N PRO A 418 6.09 -11.91 7.36
CA PRO A 418 5.37 -10.73 6.93
C PRO A 418 5.85 -9.48 7.67
N LYS A 419 6.13 -8.42 6.91
CA LYS A 419 6.51 -7.10 7.43
C LYS A 419 5.40 -6.11 7.08
N LEU A 420 4.88 -5.40 8.06
CA LEU A 420 3.93 -4.30 7.87
C LEU A 420 4.57 -3.02 8.40
N THR A 421 4.30 -1.90 7.74
CA THR A 421 4.87 -0.60 8.12
C THR A 421 3.76 0.44 8.26
N VAL A 422 3.81 1.24 9.33
CA VAL A 422 2.98 2.43 9.49
C VAL A 422 3.91 3.62 9.77
N VAL A 423 3.86 4.64 8.92
CA VAL A 423 4.58 5.90 9.15
C VAL A 423 3.72 6.80 10.03
N ILE A 424 4.10 6.93 11.29
CA ILE A 424 3.36 7.66 12.34
C ILE A 424 3.93 9.07 12.61
N GLY A 425 5.04 9.41 11.96
CA GLY A 425 5.70 10.72 12.07
C GLY A 425 6.70 10.93 10.93
N GLY A 426 7.97 11.14 11.27
CA GLY A 426 9.03 11.29 10.27
C GLY A 426 9.46 9.98 9.61
N SER A 427 9.78 10.03 8.33
CA SER A 427 10.46 8.95 7.59
C SER A 427 11.57 9.58 6.75
N PHE A 428 12.73 9.79 7.38
CA PHE A 428 13.84 10.52 6.76
C PHE A 428 15.09 9.68 6.53
N GLY A 429 15.69 9.83 5.35
CA GLY A 429 17.01 9.30 5.00
C GLY A 429 17.20 7.81 5.29
N ALA A 430 18.38 7.45 5.82
CA ALA A 430 18.71 6.06 6.14
C ALA A 430 17.79 5.42 7.20
N GLY A 431 17.07 6.24 7.97
CA GLY A 431 16.06 5.76 8.92
C GLY A 431 14.90 5.05 8.21
N ASN A 432 14.46 5.56 7.06
CA ASN A 432 13.43 4.92 6.23
C ASN A 432 13.85 3.48 5.87
N TYR A 433 15.12 3.29 5.50
CA TYR A 433 15.65 1.99 5.10
C TYR A 433 15.68 1.02 6.28
N ALA A 434 16.22 1.48 7.41
CA ALA A 434 16.37 0.71 8.63
C ALA A 434 15.04 0.28 9.26
N MET A 435 13.95 0.98 8.95
CA MET A 435 12.62 0.75 9.52
C MET A 435 11.64 0.13 8.51
N CYS A 436 12.12 -0.57 7.48
CA CYS A 436 11.30 -1.25 6.48
C CYS A 436 10.41 -0.31 5.64
N GLY A 437 11.02 0.76 5.09
CA GLY A 437 10.40 1.61 4.08
C GLY A 437 10.06 0.88 2.78
N ARG A 438 9.50 1.59 1.80
CA ARG A 438 8.90 1.02 0.58
C ARG A 438 9.82 0.07 -0.20
N ALA A 439 11.13 0.33 -0.22
CA ALA A 439 12.12 -0.49 -0.94
C ALA A 439 12.48 -1.83 -0.27
N TYR A 440 11.94 -2.12 0.92
CA TYR A 440 12.18 -3.36 1.67
C TYR A 440 10.98 -4.32 1.61
N ASP A 441 10.07 -4.05 0.68
CA ASP A 441 8.88 -4.83 0.36
C ASP A 441 8.08 -5.26 1.61
N PRO A 442 7.61 -4.30 2.43
CA PRO A 442 6.58 -4.63 3.40
C PRO A 442 5.32 -5.10 2.65
N ARG A 443 4.63 -6.10 3.20
CA ARG A 443 3.35 -6.61 2.66
C ARG A 443 2.36 -5.46 2.49
N PHE A 444 2.35 -4.55 3.44
CA PHE A 444 1.60 -3.31 3.40
C PHE A 444 2.39 -2.18 4.06
N LEU A 445 2.33 -0.98 3.50
CA LEU A 445 2.86 0.25 4.09
C LEU A 445 1.78 1.32 4.11
N TRP A 446 1.45 1.86 5.27
CA TRP A 446 0.52 2.99 5.41
C TRP A 446 1.21 4.22 6.00
N MET A 447 0.57 5.37 5.84
CA MET A 447 1.02 6.61 6.46
C MET A 447 -0.13 7.31 7.19
N TRP A 448 0.18 7.98 8.29
CA TRP A 448 -0.75 8.90 8.94
C TRP A 448 -0.78 10.27 8.23
N PRO A 449 -1.86 11.06 8.36
CA PRO A 449 -1.99 12.36 7.72
C PRO A 449 -0.98 13.41 8.16
N ASN A 450 -0.39 13.24 9.36
CA ASN A 450 0.64 14.14 9.89
C ASN A 450 2.07 13.76 9.44
N ALA A 451 2.25 12.57 8.86
CA ALA A 451 3.57 12.05 8.55
C ALA A 451 4.33 12.93 7.55
N ARG A 452 5.65 12.78 7.49
CA ARG A 452 6.49 13.42 6.47
C ARG A 452 7.54 12.44 5.98
N ILE A 453 7.78 12.42 4.66
CA ILE A 453 8.75 11.50 4.04
C ILE A 453 9.67 12.24 3.06
N SER A 454 10.98 12.16 3.26
CA SER A 454 11.95 12.73 2.31
C SER A 454 13.34 12.16 2.55
N VAL A 455 14.29 12.48 1.66
CA VAL A 455 15.69 12.03 1.80
C VAL A 455 16.37 12.62 3.06
N MET A 456 15.95 13.81 3.49
CA MET A 456 16.33 14.46 4.75
C MET A 456 15.34 15.59 5.07
N GLY A 457 15.40 16.19 6.26
CA GLY A 457 14.52 17.31 6.61
C GLY A 457 14.78 18.55 5.73
N GLY A 458 13.73 19.30 5.40
CA GLY A 458 13.84 20.47 4.50
C GLY A 458 14.83 21.54 4.97
N GLU A 459 14.86 21.83 6.27
CA GLU A 459 15.83 22.78 6.85
C GLU A 459 17.28 22.25 6.75
N GLN A 460 17.47 20.94 6.90
CA GLN A 460 18.79 20.31 6.75
C GLN A 460 19.27 20.41 5.31
N ALA A 461 18.40 20.07 4.33
CA ALA A 461 18.72 20.17 2.91
C ALA A 461 19.05 21.61 2.50
N ALA A 462 18.22 22.57 2.93
CA ALA A 462 18.44 23.99 2.65
C ALA A 462 19.76 24.49 3.24
N THR A 463 20.09 24.11 4.47
CA THR A 463 21.34 24.51 5.13
C THR A 463 22.55 23.89 4.43
N VAL A 464 22.54 22.60 4.10
CA VAL A 464 23.67 21.93 3.41
C VAL A 464 23.92 22.56 2.03
N LEU A 465 22.88 22.79 1.24
CA LEU A 465 23.02 23.42 -0.07
C LEU A 465 23.47 24.87 0.04
N ALA A 466 23.04 25.59 1.08
CA ALA A 466 23.50 26.94 1.35
C ALA A 466 25.00 26.94 1.69
N THR A 467 25.48 26.06 2.58
CA THR A 467 26.91 25.95 2.92
C THR A 467 27.76 25.69 1.68
N VAL A 468 27.41 24.71 0.83
CA VAL A 468 28.16 24.42 -0.41
C VAL A 468 28.21 25.63 -1.35
N LYS A 469 27.10 26.38 -1.44
CA LYS A 469 27.05 27.60 -2.26
C LYS A 469 27.91 28.71 -1.68
N ARG A 470 27.87 28.90 -0.35
CA ARG A 470 28.71 29.86 0.37
C ARG A 470 30.19 29.58 0.14
N ASP A 471 30.62 28.35 0.37
CA ASP A 471 32.02 27.94 0.21
C ASP A 471 32.53 28.21 -1.20
N ARG A 472 31.70 27.99 -2.23
CA ARG A 472 32.03 28.31 -3.61
C ARG A 472 32.16 29.81 -3.86
N ILE A 473 31.21 30.62 -3.37
CA ILE A 473 31.24 32.08 -3.53
C ILE A 473 32.48 32.67 -2.84
N GLU A 474 32.77 32.22 -1.62
CA GLU A 474 33.92 32.68 -0.84
C GLU A 474 35.25 32.22 -1.45
N ALA A 475 35.30 31.00 -2.03
CA ALA A 475 36.47 30.53 -2.79
C ALA A 475 36.74 31.35 -4.06
N ASP A 476 35.68 31.88 -4.70
CA ASP A 476 35.76 32.78 -5.86
C ASP A 476 35.99 34.26 -5.44
N GLY A 477 36.19 34.53 -4.14
CA GLY A 477 36.46 35.87 -3.60
C GLY A 477 35.24 36.78 -3.45
N GLY A 478 34.04 36.23 -3.58
CA GLY A 478 32.77 36.95 -3.34
C GLY A 478 32.33 36.93 -1.88
N ASP A 479 31.29 37.70 -1.58
CA ASP A 479 30.58 37.69 -0.29
C ASP A 479 29.13 37.27 -0.52
N TRP A 480 28.53 36.58 0.46
CA TRP A 480 27.15 36.13 0.39
C TRP A 480 26.40 36.49 1.66
N SER A 481 25.49 37.46 1.53
CA SER A 481 24.76 38.01 2.67
C SER A 481 23.76 37.01 3.25
N SER A 482 23.46 37.14 4.55
CA SER A 482 22.44 36.30 5.22
C SER A 482 21.06 36.40 4.57
N THR A 483 20.71 37.56 4.00
CA THR A 483 19.44 37.78 3.30
C THR A 483 19.39 37.01 1.97
N GLU A 484 20.49 36.96 1.24
CA GLU A 484 20.58 36.17 0.00
C GLU A 484 20.62 34.67 0.29
N GLU A 485 21.27 34.28 1.38
CA GLU A 485 21.22 32.91 1.89
C GLU A 485 19.79 32.48 2.22
N GLU A 486 19.07 33.29 2.99
CA GLU A 486 17.70 32.97 3.38
C GLU A 486 16.75 32.91 2.16
N ARG A 487 16.94 33.82 1.19
CA ARG A 487 16.21 33.79 -0.09
C ARG A 487 16.50 32.53 -0.91
N PHE A 488 17.70 31.98 -0.80
CA PHE A 488 18.08 30.72 -1.44
C PHE A 488 17.51 29.50 -0.70
N LYS A 489 17.50 29.52 0.64
CA LYS A 489 16.98 28.43 1.48
C LYS A 489 15.46 28.29 1.41
N ALA A 490 14.74 29.41 1.33
CA ALA A 490 13.27 29.42 1.33
C ALA A 490 12.60 28.52 0.27
N PRO A 491 12.93 28.58 -1.03
CA PRO A 491 12.33 27.71 -2.04
C PRO A 491 12.67 26.23 -1.81
N ILE A 492 13.87 25.92 -1.31
CA ILE A 492 14.28 24.53 -1.00
C ILE A 492 13.39 23.97 0.11
N ARG A 493 13.18 24.72 1.20
CA ARG A 493 12.26 24.31 2.26
C ARG A 493 10.85 24.05 1.75
N ALA A 494 10.34 24.96 0.91
CA ALA A 494 9.00 24.82 0.33
C ALA A 494 8.88 23.54 -0.51
N THR A 495 9.87 23.24 -1.36
CA THR A 495 9.89 22.00 -2.15
C THR A 495 9.88 20.75 -1.27
N TYR A 496 10.65 20.73 -0.18
CA TYR A 496 10.69 19.59 0.73
C TYR A 496 9.40 19.42 1.54
N GLU A 497 8.72 20.52 1.92
CA GLU A 497 7.42 20.43 2.57
C GLU A 497 6.36 19.89 1.60
N GLU A 498 6.32 20.38 0.37
CA GLU A 498 5.38 19.92 -0.66
C GLU A 498 5.60 18.44 -1.01
N GLN A 499 6.84 18.06 -1.34
CA GLN A 499 7.18 16.70 -1.76
C GLN A 499 7.17 15.70 -0.61
N GLY A 500 7.36 16.17 0.62
CA GLY A 500 7.30 15.36 1.82
C GLY A 500 5.91 15.17 2.40
N HIS A 501 4.90 15.89 1.88
CA HIS A 501 3.52 15.80 2.33
C HIS A 501 2.92 14.41 2.03
N PRO A 502 2.10 13.82 2.92
CA PRO A 502 1.49 12.49 2.70
C PRO A 502 0.68 12.39 1.42
N TYR A 503 -0.03 13.46 1.01
CA TYR A 503 -0.73 13.48 -0.27
C TYR A 503 0.19 13.37 -1.49
N HIS A 504 1.41 13.93 -1.43
CA HIS A 504 2.38 13.81 -2.52
C HIS A 504 2.87 12.36 -2.65
N ALA A 505 3.14 11.71 -1.51
CA ALA A 505 3.60 10.33 -1.41
C ALA A 505 2.53 9.33 -1.86
N THR A 506 1.30 9.44 -1.33
CA THR A 506 0.21 8.49 -1.61
C THR A 506 -0.27 8.60 -3.06
N ALA A 507 -0.26 9.82 -3.63
CA ALA A 507 -0.55 10.04 -5.05
C ALA A 507 0.37 9.23 -5.96
N ARG A 508 1.60 8.96 -5.51
CA ARG A 508 2.65 8.25 -6.24
C ARG A 508 2.85 6.82 -5.78
N LEU A 509 2.00 6.29 -4.89
CA LEU A 509 2.06 4.93 -4.36
C LEU A 509 3.39 4.60 -3.67
N TRP A 510 3.94 5.56 -2.91
CA TRP A 510 5.05 5.29 -1.98
C TRP A 510 4.54 4.54 -0.74
N ASP A 511 3.26 4.68 -0.46
CA ASP A 511 2.44 3.94 0.49
C ASP A 511 1.22 3.30 -0.21
N ASP A 512 0.55 2.43 0.52
CA ASP A 512 -0.67 1.72 0.14
C ASP A 512 -1.93 2.44 0.64
N GLY A 513 -1.80 3.68 1.14
CA GLY A 513 -2.91 4.52 1.56
C GLY A 513 -2.61 5.30 2.84
N LEU A 514 -3.27 6.45 2.93
CA LEU A 514 -3.35 7.22 4.17
C LEU A 514 -4.47 6.64 5.03
N ILE A 515 -4.21 6.51 6.33
CA ILE A 515 -5.17 5.96 7.29
C ILE A 515 -5.33 6.89 8.47
N GLU A 516 -6.52 6.91 9.06
CA GLU A 516 -6.73 7.65 10.30
C GLU A 516 -5.92 6.99 11.45
N PRO A 517 -5.25 7.76 12.32
CA PRO A 517 -4.52 7.23 13.46
C PRO A 517 -5.34 6.21 14.29
N ALA A 518 -6.59 6.53 14.61
CA ALA A 518 -7.48 5.65 15.37
C ALA A 518 -7.82 4.31 14.67
N GLN A 519 -7.75 4.25 13.33
CA GLN A 519 -8.01 3.04 12.53
C GLN A 519 -6.80 2.11 12.41
N THR A 520 -5.63 2.52 12.90
CA THR A 520 -4.37 1.77 12.73
C THR A 520 -4.48 0.32 13.18
N ARG A 521 -5.16 0.07 14.31
CA ARG A 521 -5.37 -1.27 14.86
C ARG A 521 -6.07 -2.19 13.87
N ASP A 522 -7.17 -1.72 13.29
CA ASP A 522 -8.02 -2.53 12.40
C ASP A 522 -7.34 -2.75 11.05
N VAL A 523 -6.71 -1.71 10.51
CA VAL A 523 -5.96 -1.79 9.26
C VAL A 523 -4.78 -2.78 9.40
N VAL A 524 -4.01 -2.70 10.49
CA VAL A 524 -2.94 -3.65 10.78
C VAL A 524 -3.50 -5.05 10.98
N GLY A 525 -4.62 -5.21 11.70
CA GLY A 525 -5.29 -6.50 11.87
C GLY A 525 -5.69 -7.15 10.55
N LEU A 526 -6.29 -6.38 9.63
CA LEU A 526 -6.66 -6.86 8.30
C LEU A 526 -5.43 -7.22 7.45
N GLY A 527 -4.37 -6.40 7.50
CA GLY A 527 -3.12 -6.68 6.80
C GLY A 527 -2.41 -7.93 7.33
N LEU A 528 -2.40 -8.12 8.65
CA LEU A 528 -1.89 -9.34 9.28
C LEU A 528 -2.72 -10.55 8.86
N ALA A 529 -4.05 -10.48 8.96
CA ALA A 529 -4.95 -11.57 8.56
C ALA A 529 -4.77 -11.95 7.09
N ALA A 530 -4.50 -11.00 6.21
CA ALA A 530 -4.19 -11.28 4.80
C ALA A 530 -2.82 -11.96 4.62
N ALA A 531 -1.83 -11.62 5.45
CA ALA A 531 -0.44 -12.05 5.25
C ALA A 531 -0.03 -13.33 5.97
N VAL A 532 -0.74 -13.73 7.04
CA VAL A 532 -0.33 -14.88 7.90
C VAL A 532 -0.48 -16.24 7.22
N ASP A 533 -1.30 -16.35 6.19
CA ASP A 533 -1.47 -17.59 5.43
C ASP A 533 -0.37 -17.80 4.38
N ALA A 534 0.40 -16.76 4.05
CA ALA A 534 1.45 -16.85 3.06
C ALA A 534 2.61 -17.73 3.58
N PRO A 535 3.12 -18.67 2.76
CA PRO A 535 4.17 -19.58 3.21
C PRO A 535 5.48 -18.84 3.46
N VAL A 536 6.13 -19.18 4.57
CA VAL A 536 7.45 -18.67 4.93
C VAL A 536 8.47 -19.79 4.72
N GLY A 537 9.47 -19.55 3.86
CA GLY A 537 10.49 -20.57 3.52
C GLY A 537 11.49 -20.86 4.63
N ALA A 538 12.62 -21.50 4.33
CA ALA A 538 13.72 -21.75 5.28
C ALA A 538 14.54 -20.48 5.60
N ILE A 539 15.23 -20.45 6.76
CA ILE A 539 15.99 -19.27 7.19
C ILE A 539 17.14 -19.03 6.21
N ARG A 540 17.23 -17.81 5.67
CA ARG A 540 18.34 -17.35 4.85
C ARG A 540 18.83 -16.01 5.40
N ARG A 541 20.11 -15.94 5.73
CA ARG A 541 20.73 -14.73 6.31
C ARG A 541 21.81 -14.20 5.37
N GLY A 542 21.80 -12.89 5.12
CA GLY A 542 22.94 -12.20 4.53
C GLY A 542 24.14 -12.19 5.48
N VAL A 543 25.34 -11.90 4.94
CA VAL A 543 26.54 -11.76 5.75
C VAL A 543 26.43 -10.50 6.61
N LEU A 544 26.54 -10.66 7.93
CA LEU A 544 26.61 -9.52 8.85
C LEU A 544 28.04 -8.99 8.94
N ARG A 545 28.21 -7.69 8.76
CA ARG A 545 29.47 -6.99 8.98
C ARG A 545 29.66 -6.72 10.48
N MET A 546 30.47 -7.53 11.16
CA MET A 546 30.66 -7.49 12.62
C MET A 546 31.44 -6.27 13.11
#